data_AF-A0A3C0K2B5-F1
#
_entry.id   AF-A0A3C0K2B5-F1
#
_cell.length_a   1.000
_cell.length_b   1.000
_cell.length_c   1.000
_cell.angle_alpha   90.00
_cell.angle_beta   90.00
_cell.angle_gamma   90.00
#
_symmetry.space_group_name_H-M   'P 1'
#
loop_
_entity.id
_entity.type
_entity.pdbx_description
1 polymer ?
#
loop_
_entity_poly.entity_id
_entity_poly.type
_entity_poly.pdbx_seq_one_letter_code
_entity_poly.pdbx_strand_id
1 'polypeptide(L)'
;MSSMLTAVNDFVADSFGTDGYLGLLQYGEHTVRIEKGSQCYIVAVLLGDGNDNLKDVIASQVKDIENNMNNELNNWSGDVSAFDSCNSNLVKILSQSTARSKDEVSG
;
A
#
# COMPACT_ATOMS: atom_id res chain seq x y z
N MET A 1 14.76 -6.79 5.30
CA MET A 1 13.90 -5.94 6.16
C MET A 1 12.42 -6.35 6.00
N SER A 2 12.05 -7.58 6.36
CA SER A 2 10.64 -8.05 6.34
C SER A 2 10.07 -8.28 7.75
N SER A 3 10.93 -8.32 8.77
CA SER A 3 10.57 -8.82 10.11
C SER A 3 9.50 -7.99 10.82
N MET A 4 9.45 -6.68 10.63
CA MET A 4 8.49 -5.83 11.34
C MET A 4 7.08 -5.91 10.73
N LEU A 5 6.96 -5.97 9.40
CA LEU A 5 5.65 -6.12 8.76
C LEU A 5 5.09 -7.54 8.99
N THR A 6 5.95 -8.55 8.97
CA THR A 6 5.61 -9.91 9.38
C THR A 6 5.16 -9.93 10.84
N ALA A 7 5.91 -9.32 11.77
CA ALA A 7 5.51 -9.26 13.18
C ALA A 7 4.18 -8.52 13.42
N VAL A 8 3.87 -7.50 12.63
CA VAL A 8 2.57 -6.80 12.70
C VAL A 8 1.45 -7.67 12.15
N ASN A 9 1.66 -8.37 11.04
CA ASN A 9 0.67 -9.32 10.51
C ASN A 9 0.46 -10.49 11.47
N ASP A 10 1.53 -11.03 12.04
CA ASP A 10 1.49 -12.10 13.04
C ASP A 10 0.74 -11.63 14.30
N PHE A 11 1.02 -10.41 14.78
CA PHE A 11 0.29 -9.81 15.90
C PHE A 11 -1.20 -9.64 15.61
N VAL A 12 -1.58 -9.23 14.38
CA VAL A 12 -2.97 -9.09 13.98
C VAL A 12 -3.66 -10.45 13.84
N ALA A 13 -2.99 -11.44 13.24
CA ALA A 13 -3.49 -12.80 13.14
C ALA A 13 -3.70 -13.41 14.53
N ASP A 14 -2.73 -13.24 15.44
CA ASP A 14 -2.77 -13.72 16.82
C ASP A 14 -3.80 -12.98 17.67
N SER A 15 -4.01 -11.68 17.45
CA SER A 15 -4.95 -10.87 18.24
C SER A 15 -6.42 -11.03 17.84
N PHE A 16 -6.69 -11.32 16.56
CA PHE A 16 -8.05 -11.39 16.03
C PHE A 16 -8.49 -12.81 15.62
N GLY A 17 -7.60 -13.80 15.68
CA GLY A 17 -7.94 -15.22 15.51
C GLY A 17 -8.38 -15.60 14.09
N THR A 18 -7.97 -14.83 13.08
CA THR A 18 -8.34 -15.05 11.68
C THR A 18 -7.11 -15.13 10.79
N ASP A 19 -7.05 -16.15 9.92
CA ASP A 19 -6.19 -16.12 8.74
C ASP A 19 -6.70 -14.99 7.83
N GLY A 20 -6.00 -13.87 7.81
CA GLY A 20 -6.49 -12.64 7.19
C GLY A 20 -5.37 -11.71 6.76
N TYR A 21 -5.67 -10.88 5.76
CA TYR A 21 -4.77 -9.84 5.29
C TYR A 21 -5.14 -8.51 5.93
N LEU A 22 -4.18 -7.85 6.58
CA LEU A 22 -4.36 -6.49 7.11
C LEU A 22 -4.43 -5.49 5.95
N GLY A 23 -5.62 -5.28 5.39
CA GLY A 23 -5.83 -4.31 4.32
C GLY A 23 -5.93 -2.86 4.79
N LEU A 24 -6.26 -2.64 6.07
CA LEU A 24 -6.46 -1.33 6.65
C LEU A 24 -6.13 -1.32 8.15
N LEU A 25 -5.31 -0.37 8.58
CA LEU A 25 -5.00 -0.09 9.97
C LEU A 25 -5.27 1.39 10.24
N GLN A 26 -6.22 1.69 11.12
CA GLN A 26 -6.58 3.06 11.48
C GLN A 26 -6.11 3.37 12.90
N TYR A 27 -5.42 4.50 13.07
CA TYR A 27 -4.97 5.02 14.36
C TYR A 27 -5.17 6.54 14.42
N GLY A 28 -6.22 6.96 15.13
CA GLY A 28 -6.65 8.35 15.16
C GLY A 28 -6.97 8.86 13.74
N GLU A 29 -6.36 9.98 13.37
CA GLU A 29 -6.53 10.61 12.05
C GLU A 29 -5.69 9.96 10.94
N HIS A 30 -4.94 8.89 11.22
CA HIS A 30 -4.09 8.23 10.23
C HIS A 30 -4.64 6.86 9.87
N THR A 31 -4.69 6.59 8.58
CA THR A 31 -5.06 5.28 8.05
C THR A 31 -3.91 4.73 7.22
N VAL A 32 -3.30 3.65 7.68
CA VAL A 32 -2.36 2.87 6.89
C VAL A 32 -3.17 1.88 6.06
N ARG A 33 -3.17 2.09 4.74
CA ARG A 33 -3.79 1.21 3.77
C ARG A 33 -2.73 0.35 3.11
N ILE A 34 -2.93 -0.96 3.11
CA ILE A 34 -2.00 -1.91 2.50
C ILE A 34 -2.78 -2.59 1.38
N GLU A 35 -2.29 -2.51 0.14
CA GLU A 35 -2.83 -3.27 -0.99
C GLU A 35 -1.82 -4.33 -1.44
N LYS A 36 -2.28 -5.58 -1.48
CA LYS A 36 -1.45 -6.76 -1.76
C LYS A 36 -1.64 -7.21 -3.20
N GLY A 37 -0.53 -7.34 -3.90
CA GLY A 37 -0.40 -8.10 -5.14
C GLY A 37 0.02 -9.55 -4.89
N SER A 38 0.23 -10.28 -5.96
CA SER A 38 0.79 -11.64 -5.97
C SER A 38 2.26 -11.68 -5.51
N GLN A 39 3.06 -10.69 -5.93
CA GLN A 39 4.51 -10.61 -5.74
C GLN A 39 4.97 -9.33 -5.05
N CYS A 40 4.11 -8.31 -4.93
CA CYS A 40 4.46 -7.04 -4.30
C CYS A 40 3.33 -6.48 -3.41
N TYR A 41 3.66 -5.44 -2.66
CA TYR A 41 2.73 -4.70 -1.81
C TYR A 41 2.91 -3.20 -2.03
N ILE A 42 1.81 -2.45 -2.02
CA ILE A 42 1.83 -0.99 -1.86
C ILE A 42 1.24 -0.64 -0.52
N VAL A 43 1.95 0.20 0.23
CA VAL A 43 1.50 0.74 1.52
C VAL A 43 1.35 2.24 1.38
N ALA A 44 0.15 2.75 1.65
CA ALA A 44 -0.16 4.17 1.68
C ALA A 44 -0.55 4.58 3.10
N VAL A 45 0.00 5.70 3.58
CA VAL A 45 -0.44 6.32 4.83
C VAL A 45 -1.27 7.53 4.49
N LEU A 46 -2.54 7.50 4.89
CA LEU A 46 -3.55 8.49 4.58
C LEU A 46 -3.88 9.29 5.84
N LEU A 47 -4.28 10.54 5.63
CA LEU A 47 -4.97 11.33 6.65
C LEU A 47 -6.47 11.10 6.46
N GLY A 48 -7.18 10.70 7.51
CA GLY A 48 -8.59 10.32 7.48
C GLY A 48 -8.80 8.88 7.00
N ASP A 49 -10.03 8.53 6.66
CA ASP A 49 -10.43 7.20 6.17
C ASP A 49 -9.93 6.92 4.73
N GLY A 50 -9.71 7.99 3.95
CA GLY A 50 -9.32 7.90 2.55
C GLY A 50 -10.55 7.58 1.69
N ASN A 51 -10.80 8.41 0.68
CA ASN A 51 -11.93 8.22 -0.24
C ASN A 51 -11.88 6.81 -0.88
N ASP A 52 -13.03 6.13 -0.98
CA ASP A 52 -13.19 4.82 -1.63
C ASP A 52 -12.55 4.74 -3.02
N ASN A 53 -12.55 5.85 -3.77
CA ASN A 53 -11.91 5.90 -5.09
C ASN A 53 -10.38 5.67 -5.03
N LEU A 54 -9.72 6.05 -3.93
CA LEU A 54 -8.28 5.89 -3.77
C LEU A 54 -7.90 4.42 -3.63
N LYS A 55 -8.75 3.61 -2.99
CA LYS A 55 -8.56 2.15 -2.90
C LYS A 55 -8.46 1.52 -4.29
N ASP A 56 -9.40 1.83 -5.17
CA ASP A 56 -9.44 1.24 -6.51
C ASP A 56 -8.25 1.68 -7.35
N VAL A 57 -7.80 2.93 -7.18
CA VAL A 57 -6.59 3.45 -7.81
C VAL A 57 -5.35 2.70 -7.32
N ILE A 58 -5.17 2.52 -6.01
CA ILE A 58 -4.01 1.78 -5.47
C ILE A 58 -4.03 0.34 -5.99
N ALA A 59 -5.18 -0.35 -5.91
CA ALA A 59 -5.31 -1.73 -6.39
C ALA A 59 -5.03 -1.86 -7.89
N SER A 60 -5.48 -0.89 -8.71
CA SER A 60 -5.17 -0.80 -10.14
C SER A 60 -3.66 -0.64 -10.38
N GLN A 61 -3.01 0.26 -9.64
CA GLN A 61 -1.58 0.49 -9.78
C GLN A 61 -0.71 -0.68 -9.31
N VAL A 62 -1.14 -1.43 -8.28
CA VAL A 62 -0.51 -2.70 -7.90
C VAL A 62 -0.51 -3.65 -9.10
N LYS A 63 -1.69 -3.88 -9.72
CA LYS A 63 -1.81 -4.77 -10.89
C LYS A 63 -0.97 -4.29 -12.07
N ASP A 64 -0.94 -2.99 -12.34
CA ASP A 64 -0.11 -2.42 -13.40
C ASP A 64 1.38 -2.71 -13.15
N ILE A 65 1.85 -2.58 -11.91
CA ILE A 65 3.24 -2.91 -11.55
C ILE A 65 3.50 -4.40 -11.73
N GLU A 66 2.62 -5.29 -11.27
CA GLU A 66 2.80 -6.74 -11.42
C GLU A 66 2.86 -7.19 -12.88
N ASN A 67 2.06 -6.56 -13.74
CA ASN A 67 2.02 -6.87 -15.16
C ASN A 67 3.28 -6.37 -15.88
N ASN A 68 3.71 -5.14 -15.58
CA ASN A 68 4.83 -4.52 -16.29
C ASN A 68 6.20 -4.97 -15.78
N MET A 69 6.30 -5.29 -14.48
CA MET A 69 7.56 -5.63 -13.80
C MET A 69 7.61 -7.11 -13.41
N ASN A 70 6.82 -7.96 -14.06
CA ASN A 70 6.67 -9.36 -13.67
C ASN A 70 8.00 -10.11 -13.64
N ASN A 71 8.84 -9.87 -14.65
CA ASN A 71 10.11 -10.55 -14.79
C ASN A 71 11.11 -10.08 -13.72
N GLU A 72 11.14 -8.78 -13.43
CA GLU A 72 11.98 -8.13 -12.43
C GLU A 72 11.57 -8.55 -11.02
N LEU A 73 10.26 -8.66 -10.74
CA LEU A 73 9.73 -9.15 -9.46
C LEU A 73 10.09 -10.62 -9.23
N ASN A 74 9.92 -11.48 -10.24
CA ASN A 74 10.22 -12.91 -10.12
C ASN A 74 11.72 -13.20 -9.98
N ASN A 75 12.57 -12.36 -10.58
CA ASN A 75 14.03 -12.52 -10.57
C ASN A 75 14.72 -11.43 -9.74
N TRP A 76 14.05 -10.92 -8.71
CA TRP A 76 14.53 -9.77 -7.97
C TRP A 76 15.89 -10.05 -7.32
N SER A 77 16.89 -9.28 -7.74
CA SER A 77 18.28 -9.39 -7.27
C SER A 77 18.56 -8.62 -5.98
N GLY A 78 17.57 -7.90 -5.45
CA GLY A 78 17.76 -6.91 -4.39
C GLY A 78 18.06 -5.49 -4.89
N ASP A 79 18.25 -5.31 -6.20
CA ASP A 79 18.43 -3.98 -6.80
C ASP A 79 17.09 -3.26 -6.90
N VAL A 80 17.00 -2.09 -6.27
CA VAL A 80 15.78 -1.26 -6.25
C VAL A 80 15.67 -0.36 -7.48
N SER A 81 16.78 -0.07 -8.16
CA SER A 81 16.79 0.80 -9.35
C SER A 81 16.04 0.19 -10.53
N ALA A 82 15.92 -1.15 -10.56
CA ALA A 82 15.08 -1.87 -11.51
C ALA A 82 13.60 -1.45 -11.47
N PHE A 83 13.15 -0.81 -10.37
CA PHE A 83 11.77 -0.36 -10.18
C PHE A 83 11.61 1.17 -10.24
N ASP A 84 12.61 1.92 -10.70
CA ASP A 84 12.53 3.39 -10.78
C ASP A 84 11.34 3.87 -11.64
N SER A 85 10.91 3.09 -12.63
CA SER A 85 9.71 3.36 -13.43
C SER A 85 8.41 3.33 -12.64
N CYS A 86 8.36 2.58 -11.52
CA CYS A 86 7.19 2.49 -10.65
C CYS A 86 6.89 3.80 -9.92
N ASN A 87 7.84 4.75 -9.86
CA ASN A 87 7.60 6.09 -9.33
C ASN A 87 6.42 6.79 -10.02
N SER A 88 6.22 6.54 -11.32
CA SER A 88 5.08 7.10 -12.07
C SER A 88 3.73 6.58 -11.56
N ASN A 89 3.66 5.33 -11.11
CA ASN A 89 2.46 4.74 -10.51
C ASN A 89 2.16 5.40 -9.15
N LEU A 90 3.18 5.67 -8.35
CA LEU A 90 3.02 6.37 -7.06
C LEU A 90 2.52 7.80 -7.26
N VAL A 91 3.05 8.51 -8.26
CA VAL A 91 2.57 9.86 -8.63
C VAL A 91 1.10 9.83 -9.03
N LYS A 92 0.66 8.82 -9.79
CA LYS A 92 -0.76 8.64 -10.15
C LYS A 92 -1.64 8.46 -8.91
N ILE A 93 -1.22 7.63 -7.96
CA ILE A 93 -1.94 7.44 -6.68
C ILE A 93 -2.07 8.77 -5.95
N LEU A 94 -0.97 9.51 -5.78
CA LEU A 94 -0.96 10.79 -5.07
C LEU A 94 -1.86 11.84 -5.74
N SER A 95 -1.91 11.87 -7.07
CA SER A 95 -2.77 12.80 -7.81
C SER A 95 -4.28 12.57 -7.59
N GLN A 96 -4.66 11.39 -7.11
CA GLN A 96 -6.06 11.05 -6.79
C GLN A 96 -6.39 11.28 -5.32
N SER A 97 -5.40 11.62 -4.48
CA SER A 97 -5.65 12.00 -3.09
C SER A 97 -6.40 13.33 -3.02
N THR A 98 -7.54 13.33 -2.34
CA THR A 98 -8.39 14.53 -2.18
C THR A 98 -7.92 15.44 -1.05
N ALA A 99 -7.26 14.89 -0.03
CA ALA A 99 -6.69 15.67 1.06
C ALA A 99 -5.33 16.25 0.64
N ARG A 100 -5.20 17.58 0.71
CA ARG A 100 -3.95 18.32 0.43
C ARG A 100 -3.27 18.80 1.69
N SER A 101 -3.98 18.83 2.81
CA SER A 101 -3.43 19.17 4.12
C SER A 101 -4.21 18.50 5.25
N LYS A 102 -3.61 18.47 6.44
CA LYS A 102 -4.24 17.97 7.67
C LYS A 102 -5.49 18.77 8.04
N ASP A 103 -5.49 20.07 7.76
CA ASP A 103 -6.59 20.98 8.12
C ASP A 103 -7.88 20.69 7.32
N GLU A 104 -7.79 20.01 6.18
CA GLU A 104 -8.95 19.63 5.35
C GLU A 104 -9.65 18.35 5.82
N VAL A 105 -9.00 17.56 6.69
CA VAL A 105 -9.49 16.25 7.12
C VAL A 105 -10.06 16.29 8.54
N SER A 106 -9.52 17.15 9.40
CA SER A 106 -9.92 17.26 10.80
C SER A 106 -11.06 18.27 11.04
N GLY A 107 -11.91 18.52 10.04
CA GLY A 107 -13.04 19.48 10.06
C GLY A 107 -14.40 18.82 10.26
#